data_AF-X5S0E0-F1
#
_entry.id   AF-X5S0E0-F1
#
_cell.length_a   1.000
_cell.length_b   1.000
_cell.length_c   1.000
_cell.angle_alpha   90.00
_cell.angle_beta   90.00
_cell.angle_gamma   90.00
#
_symmetry.space_group_name_H-M   'P 1'
#
loop_
_entity.id
_entity.type
_entity.pdbx_description
1 polymer ?
#
loop_
_entity_poly.entity_id
_entity_poly.type
_entity_poly.pdbx_seq_one_letter_code
_entity_poly.pdbx_strand_id
1 'polypeptide(L)' 'MSNRTVFSAIGDAFALFGSAVAASRAVEAGRKPRANDLRRLGMDPTAFGKIGRF' A
#
# COMPACT_ATOMS: atom_id res chain seq x y z
N MET A 1 -6.44 -24.06 15.41
CA MET A 1 -5.62 -23.06 14.70
C MET A 1 -4.94 -22.18 15.73
N SER A 2 -3.64 -21.95 15.60
CA SER A 2 -2.85 -21.24 16.62
C SER A 2 -3.21 -19.74 16.62
N ASN A 3 -3.54 -19.16 17.78
CA ASN A 3 -3.93 -17.74 17.92
C ASN A 3 -2.97 -16.77 17.20
N ARG A 4 -1.67 -17.12 17.13
CA ARG A 4 -0.65 -16.37 16.39
C ARG A 4 -0.99 -16.14 14.92
N THR A 5 -1.61 -17.11 14.24
CA THR A 5 -1.95 -16.99 12.81
C THR A 5 -3.03 -15.95 12.58
N VAL A 6 -4.00 -15.85 13.50
CA VAL A 6 -5.10 -14.87 13.41
C VAL A 6 -4.60 -13.46 13.71
N PHE A 7 -3.75 -13.28 14.73
CA PHE A 7 -3.15 -11.98 15.04
C PHE A 7 -2.25 -11.48 13.90
N SER A 8 -1.47 -12.36 13.26
CA SER A 8 -0.67 -12.00 12.08
C SER A 8 -1.56 -11.54 10.91
N ALA A 9 -2.61 -12.30 10.58
CA ALA A 9 -3.49 -11.98 9.47
C ALA A 9 -4.23 -10.64 9.66
N ILE A 10 -4.67 -10.34 10.88
CA ILE A 10 -5.31 -9.06 11.21
C ILE A 10 -4.28 -7.93 11.09
N GLY A 11 -3.07 -8.12 11.63
CA GLY A 11 -1.98 -7.16 11.50
C GLY A 11 -1.67 -6.84 10.04
N ASP A 12 -1.58 -7.86 9.18
CA ASP A 12 -1.33 -7.71 7.75
C ASP A 12 -2.47 -6.95 7.05
N ALA A 13 -3.73 -7.22 7.39
CA ALA A 13 -4.88 -6.51 6.85
C ALA A 13 -4.86 -5.01 7.19
N PHE A 14 -4.57 -4.65 8.44
CA PHE A 14 -4.40 -3.25 8.83
C PHE A 14 -3.21 -2.59 8.15
N ALA A 15 -2.11 -3.32 7.96
CA ALA A 15 -0.92 -2.81 7.31
C ALA A 15 -1.15 -2.57 5.80
N LEU A 16 -1.94 -3.43 5.14
CA LEU A 16 -2.40 -3.24 3.77
C LEU A 16 -3.33 -2.03 3.65
N PHE A 17 -4.32 -1.94 4.53
CA PHE A 17 -5.27 -0.82 4.57
C PHE A 17 -4.55 0.52 4.80
N GLY A 18 -3.60 0.56 5.75
CA GLY A 18 -2.77 1.75 5.99
C GLY A 18 -1.95 2.16 4.77
N SER A 19 -1.38 1.19 4.05
CA SER A 19 -0.67 1.46 2.79
C SER A 19 -1.60 1.96 1.68
N ALA A 20 -2.85 1.47 1.60
CA ALA A 20 -3.87 1.98 0.68
C ALA A 20 -4.18 3.44 0.96
N VAL A 21 -4.49 3.78 2.21
CA VAL A 21 -4.76 5.16 2.64
C VAL A 21 -3.55 6.07 2.36
N ALA A 22 -2.34 5.60 2.64
CA ALA A 22 -1.11 6.34 2.39
C ALA A 22 -0.83 6.57 0.90
N ALA A 23 -1.21 5.63 0.04
CA ALA A 23 -1.12 5.77 -1.40
C ALA A 23 -2.17 6.75 -1.92
N SER A 24 -3.44 6.62 -1.51
CA SER A 24 -4.53 7.53 -1.90
C SER A 24 -4.22 8.98 -1.55
N ARG A 25 -3.79 9.26 -0.30
CA ARG A 25 -3.43 10.64 0.10
C ARG A 25 -2.27 11.22 -0.72
N ALA A 26 -1.35 10.39 -1.19
CA ALA A 26 -0.22 10.85 -1.98
C ALA A 26 -0.70 11.27 -3.37
N VAL A 27 -1.53 10.43 -4.01
CA VAL A 27 -2.18 10.75 -5.29
C VAL A 27 -3.03 12.01 -5.20
N GLU A 28 -3.91 12.10 -4.18
CA GLU A 28 -4.74 13.28 -3.91
C GLU A 28 -3.89 14.56 -3.76
N ALA A 29 -2.75 14.48 -3.10
CA ALA A 29 -1.82 15.59 -2.93
C ALA A 29 -0.91 15.87 -4.14
N GLY A 30 -1.13 15.19 -5.28
CA GLY A 30 -0.29 15.30 -6.48
C GLY A 30 1.15 14.81 -6.28
N ARG A 31 1.40 13.95 -5.28
CA ARG A 31 2.71 13.39 -4.96
C ARG A 31 2.75 11.90 -5.27
N LYS A 32 3.94 11.41 -5.63
CA LYS A 32 4.14 9.98 -5.88
C LYS A 32 3.94 9.16 -4.58
N PRO A 33 3.05 8.16 -4.57
CA PRO A 33 2.94 7.21 -3.46
C PRO A 33 4.27 6.52 -3.16
N ARG A 34 4.51 6.20 -1.89
CA ARG A 34 5.75 5.52 -1.50
C ARG A 34 5.82 4.15 -2.18
N ALA A 35 7.01 3.79 -2.65
CA ALA A 35 7.22 2.51 -3.34
C ALA A 35 6.88 1.28 -2.46
N ASN A 36 6.99 1.41 -1.14
CA ASN A 36 6.62 0.33 -0.20
C ASN A 36 5.10 0.15 -0.11
N ASP A 37 4.34 1.24 -0.09
CA ASP A 37 2.89 1.20 -0.04
C ASP A 37 2.32 0.59 -1.33
N LEU A 38 2.86 0.98 -2.48
CA LEU A 38 2.52 0.39 -3.78
C LEU A 38 2.81 -1.12 -3.82
N ARG A 39 4.00 -1.54 -3.36
CA ARG A 39 4.37 -2.97 -3.31
C ARG A 39 3.44 -3.78 -2.41
N ARG A 40 3.03 -3.21 -1.26
CA ARG A 40 2.06 -3.86 -0.36
C ARG A 40 0.69 -4.02 -1.01
N LEU A 41 0.30 -3.08 -1.86
CA LEU A 41 -0.92 -3.16 -2.66
C LEU A 41 -0.81 -4.10 -3.87
N GLY A 42 0.33 -4.77 -4.06
CA GLY A 42 0.57 -5.62 -5.23
C GLY A 42 0.84 -4.84 -6.52
N MET A 43 1.14 -3.54 -6.41
CA MET A 43 1.44 -2.67 -7.54
C MET A 43 2.94 -2.52 -7.74
N ASP A 44 3.38 -2.48 -9.00
CA ASP A 44 4.76 -2.14 -9.33
C ASP A 44 4.99 -0.60 -9.25
N PRO A 45 5.90 -0.11 -8.40
CA PRO A 45 6.14 1.33 -8.23
C PRO A 45 6.69 2.03 -9.48
N THR A 46 7.35 1.28 -10.36
CA THR A 46 7.94 1.80 -11.60
C THR A 46 6.86 1.95 -12.65
N ALA A 47 5.98 0.96 -12.81
CA ALA A 47 4.79 1.00 -13.65
C ALA A 47 3.82 2.10 -13.19
N PHE A 48 3.59 2.22 -11.88
CA PHE A 48 2.75 3.29 -11.32
C PHE A 48 3.27 4.68 -11.70
N GLY A 49 4.59 4.89 -11.62
CA GLY A 49 5.23 6.14 -12.04
C GLY A 49 5.17 6.43 -13.54
N LYS A 50 4.84 5.44 -14.37
CA LYS A 50 4.62 5.62 -15.82
C LYS A 50 3.18 6.03 -16.13
N ILE A 51 2.22 5.65 -15.28
CA ILE A 51 0.78 5.94 -15.45
C ILE A 51 0.46 7.37 -15.05
N GLY A 52 0.94 7.79 -13.89
CA GLY A 52 0.76 9.15 -13.38
C GLY A 52 1.87 10.05 -13.92
N ARG A 53 1.62 10.72 -15.04
CA ARG A 53 2.38 11.91 -15.45
C ARG A 53 2.07 13.03 -14.45
N PHE A 54 2.76 13.00 -13.31
CA PHE A 54 2.93 14.12 -12.37
C PHE A 54 4.39 14.57 -12.47
#